data_AF-A0A1X4JN89-F1
#
_entry.id   AF-A0A1X4JN89-F1
#
_cell.length_a   1.000
_cell.length_b   1.000
_cell.length_c   1.000
_cell.angle_alpha   90.00
_cell.angle_beta   90.00
_cell.angle_gamma   90.00
#
_symmetry.space_group_name_H-M   'P 1'
#
loop_
_entity.id
_entity.type
_entity.pdbx_description
1 polymer ?
#
loop_
_entity_poly.entity_id
_entity_poly.type
_entity_poly.pdbx_seq_one_letter_code
_entity_poly.pdbx_strand_id
1 'polypeptide(L)'
;MRLSNNSFPYPVLSSANSFDIDSEFKFGDSFSVNVDQVQIGQSDFELVVTYFLKNDDLQMMVNDGRAKVVAHVESTLTSYRNAIEFPENSDTVSFAVDASMIAKNIELTVLVVSNVMIEEYSNSGFNSELFGDNYAVKNIMRGDILAFEPTIDIELQTVDSGPVGVQTFIKVAKSKNKSMMVNLDGEAIKIEIPTETYRVYAQMQNAKEVKMANFSLLVPALMLAVDDIKDEGSTNGDYLWSIELQKYIYDGLKYDDSKLKNTSSLVVAQQLLDNPIIAAFEDLIEVDE
;
A
#
# COMPACT_ATOMS: atom_id res chain seq x y z
N MET A 1 9.73 2.02 3.79
CA MET A 1 10.91 2.00 4.69
C MET A 1 12.06 2.53 3.87
N ARG A 2 12.52 3.76 4.14
CA ARG A 2 13.51 4.41 3.28
C ARG A 2 14.93 4.10 3.76
N LEU A 3 15.57 3.13 3.10
CA LEU A 3 16.94 2.72 3.38
C LEU A 3 17.95 3.61 2.66
N SER A 4 19.13 3.75 3.26
CA SER A 4 20.32 4.33 2.63
C SER A 4 21.54 3.51 3.02
N ASN A 5 22.62 3.53 2.23
CA ASN A 5 23.85 2.77 2.54
C ASN A 5 24.40 3.10 3.94
N ASN A 6 24.28 4.35 4.39
CA ASN A 6 24.69 4.78 5.74
C ASN A 6 23.88 4.16 6.88
N SER A 7 22.85 3.37 6.58
CA SER A 7 22.01 2.68 7.58
C SER A 7 22.65 1.38 8.07
N PHE A 8 23.72 0.92 7.42
CA PHE A 8 24.32 -0.39 7.66
C PHE A 8 25.74 -0.26 8.26
N PRO A 9 26.12 -1.15 9.19
CA PRO A 9 27.46 -1.17 9.76
C PRO A 9 28.48 -1.91 8.88
N TYR A 10 28.10 -2.29 7.66
CA TYR A 10 28.90 -2.99 6.67
C TYR A 10 28.43 -2.64 5.25
N PRO A 11 29.25 -2.91 4.21
CA PRO A 11 28.90 -2.65 2.82
C PRO A 11 27.63 -3.39 2.38
N VAL A 12 26.68 -2.64 1.83
CA VAL A 12 25.43 -3.20 1.26
C VAL A 12 25.27 -2.69 -0.17
N LEU A 13 25.09 -3.61 -1.13
CA LEU A 13 25.01 -3.25 -2.54
C LEU A 13 23.70 -2.51 -2.84
N SER A 14 23.76 -1.39 -3.57
CA SER A 14 22.57 -0.64 -4.00
C SER A 14 22.79 0.03 -5.35
N SER A 15 21.69 0.40 -6.03
CA SER A 15 21.75 1.12 -7.32
C SER A 15 22.34 2.52 -7.18
N ALA A 16 22.08 3.19 -6.05
CA ALA A 16 22.38 4.60 -5.80
C ALA A 16 23.87 4.95 -5.93
N ASN A 17 24.75 3.98 -5.68
CA ASN A 17 26.19 4.20 -5.59
C ASN A 17 26.98 3.53 -6.73
N SER A 18 26.32 2.91 -7.71
CA SER A 18 26.99 2.11 -8.76
C SER A 18 27.90 2.91 -9.71
N PHE A 19 27.79 4.25 -9.73
CA PHE A 19 28.59 5.15 -10.56
C PHE A 19 29.45 6.15 -9.79
N ASP A 20 29.46 6.09 -8.45
CA ASP A 20 30.29 6.97 -7.62
C ASP A 20 31.67 6.36 -7.38
N ILE A 21 32.70 7.19 -7.36
CA ILE A 21 34.09 6.77 -7.11
C ILE A 21 34.29 6.35 -5.64
N ASP A 22 33.43 6.85 -4.75
CA ASP A 22 33.42 6.55 -3.30
C ASP A 22 32.47 5.39 -2.94
N SER A 23 32.08 4.56 -3.92
CA SER A 23 31.20 3.41 -3.70
C SER A 23 31.85 2.31 -2.86
N GLU A 24 31.07 1.69 -1.98
CA GLU A 24 31.51 0.56 -1.15
C GLU A 24 31.76 -0.72 -1.97
N PHE A 25 31.30 -0.74 -3.23
CA PHE A 25 31.49 -1.82 -4.19
C PHE A 25 32.26 -1.34 -5.43
N LYS A 26 32.89 -2.30 -6.13
CA LYS A 26 33.64 -2.08 -7.36
C LYS A 26 32.72 -1.62 -8.48
N PHE A 27 33.29 -0.83 -9.40
CA PHE A 27 32.58 -0.34 -10.56
C PHE A 27 31.94 -1.47 -11.37
N GLY A 28 30.65 -1.31 -11.66
CA GLY A 28 29.87 -2.26 -12.45
C GLY A 28 29.12 -3.30 -11.64
N ASP A 29 29.36 -3.43 -10.33
CA ASP A 29 28.44 -4.14 -9.45
C ASP A 29 27.20 -3.29 -9.20
N SER A 30 26.02 -3.92 -9.27
CA SER A 30 24.75 -3.20 -9.11
C SER A 30 23.62 -4.13 -8.71
N PHE A 31 22.66 -3.58 -7.98
CA PHE A 31 21.37 -4.19 -7.78
C PHE A 31 20.32 -3.14 -8.13
N SER A 32 19.45 -3.42 -9.10
CA SER A 32 18.41 -2.50 -9.55
C SER A 32 17.08 -3.22 -9.76
N VAL A 33 15.99 -2.47 -9.76
CA VAL A 33 14.63 -3.01 -9.91
C VAL A 33 13.87 -2.22 -10.96
N ASN A 34 13.18 -2.94 -11.83
CA ASN A 34 12.09 -2.37 -12.62
C ASN A 34 10.76 -2.86 -12.07
N VAL A 35 9.78 -1.97 -12.06
CA VAL A 35 8.41 -2.29 -11.70
C VAL A 35 7.49 -1.79 -12.80
N ASP A 36 6.67 -2.70 -13.30
CA ASP A 36 5.57 -2.40 -14.20
C ASP A 36 4.25 -2.58 -13.45
N GLN A 37 3.26 -1.77 -13.81
CA GLN A 37 1.89 -1.91 -13.34
C GLN A 37 1.00 -2.35 -14.49
N VAL A 38 0.21 -3.40 -14.27
CA VAL A 38 -0.80 -3.86 -15.21
C VAL A 38 -2.15 -3.68 -14.53
N GLN A 39 -3.03 -2.88 -15.13
CA GLN A 39 -4.38 -2.75 -14.63
C GLN A 39 -5.15 -4.05 -14.89
N ILE A 40 -5.74 -4.63 -13.84
CA ILE A 40 -6.58 -5.82 -13.92
C ILE A 40 -7.98 -5.42 -13.46
N GLY A 41 -8.89 -5.25 -14.41
CA GLY A 41 -10.25 -4.77 -14.12
C GLY A 41 -10.29 -3.26 -13.83
N GLN A 42 -11.32 -2.79 -13.10
CA GLN A 42 -11.55 -1.36 -12.90
C GLN A 42 -10.71 -0.74 -11.78
N SER A 43 -10.32 -1.53 -10.77
CA SER A 43 -9.72 -1.02 -9.53
C SER A 43 -8.44 -1.73 -9.12
N ASP A 44 -8.20 -2.96 -9.59
CA ASP A 44 -7.06 -3.74 -9.14
C ASP A 44 -5.86 -3.56 -10.07
N PHE A 45 -4.67 -3.65 -9.48
CA PHE A 45 -3.41 -3.60 -10.22
C PHE A 45 -2.60 -4.84 -9.91
N GLU A 46 -1.96 -5.40 -10.92
CA GLU A 46 -0.87 -6.33 -10.72
C GLU A 46 0.44 -5.56 -10.83
N LEU A 47 1.26 -5.63 -9.79
CA LEU A 47 2.63 -5.18 -9.86
C LEU A 47 3.49 -6.33 -10.36
N VAL A 48 4.21 -6.08 -11.45
CA VAL A 48 5.21 -6.98 -11.99
C VAL A 48 6.57 -6.40 -11.66
N VAL A 49 7.26 -7.01 -10.70
CA VAL A 49 8.55 -6.55 -10.20
C VAL A 49 9.64 -7.46 -10.74
N THR A 50 10.65 -6.87 -11.40
CA THR A 50 11.81 -7.60 -11.92
C THR A 50 13.09 -6.99 -11.36
N TYR A 51 13.95 -7.81 -10.77
CA TYR A 51 15.26 -7.35 -10.28
C TYR A 51 16.39 -7.69 -11.25
N PHE A 52 17.45 -6.89 -11.20
CA PHE A 52 18.69 -7.09 -11.93
C PHE A 52 19.84 -7.07 -10.94
N LEU A 53 20.47 -8.21 -10.73
CA LEU A 53 21.60 -8.37 -9.83
C LEU A 53 22.88 -8.62 -10.64
N LYS A 54 23.84 -7.71 -10.50
CA LYS A 54 25.18 -7.84 -11.05
C LYS A 54 26.18 -7.82 -9.91
N ASN A 55 26.43 -9.00 -9.34
CA ASN A 55 27.49 -9.30 -8.40
C ASN A 55 27.54 -10.83 -8.29
N ASP A 56 28.65 -11.45 -8.69
CA ASP A 56 28.72 -12.91 -8.86
C ASP A 56 28.52 -13.67 -7.53
N ASP A 57 29.05 -13.12 -6.42
CA ASP A 57 28.95 -13.74 -5.10
C ASP A 57 27.51 -13.72 -4.58
N LEU A 58 26.82 -12.57 -4.68
CA LEU A 58 25.41 -12.45 -4.29
C LEU A 58 24.52 -13.29 -5.21
N GLN A 59 24.80 -13.32 -6.52
CA GLN A 59 24.03 -14.13 -7.47
C GLN A 59 24.17 -15.62 -7.13
N MET A 60 25.37 -16.08 -6.79
CA MET A 60 25.60 -17.45 -6.34
C MET A 60 24.83 -17.76 -5.06
N MET A 61 24.83 -16.84 -4.10
CA MET A 61 24.09 -16.99 -2.84
C MET A 61 22.57 -17.04 -3.03
N VAL A 62 22.02 -16.30 -4.01
CA VAL A 62 20.60 -16.40 -4.36
C VAL A 62 20.32 -17.76 -5.01
N ASN A 63 21.16 -18.17 -5.96
CA ASN A 63 20.99 -19.43 -6.69
C ASN A 63 21.10 -20.67 -5.79
N ASP A 64 21.95 -20.63 -4.76
CA ASP A 64 22.13 -21.73 -3.79
C ASP A 64 21.18 -21.65 -2.57
N GLY A 65 20.35 -20.61 -2.50
CA GLY A 65 19.34 -20.41 -1.44
C GLY A 65 19.90 -19.90 -0.11
N ARG A 66 21.19 -19.54 -0.02
CA ARG A 66 21.76 -18.87 1.15
C ARG A 66 21.32 -17.41 1.27
N ALA A 67 20.85 -16.80 0.19
CA ALA A 67 20.15 -15.52 0.18
C ALA A 67 18.79 -15.66 -0.52
N LYS A 68 17.86 -14.75 -0.19
CA LYS A 68 16.56 -14.62 -0.85
C LYS A 68 16.33 -13.20 -1.33
N VAL A 69 15.61 -13.06 -2.44
CA VAL A 69 15.12 -11.75 -2.89
C VAL A 69 13.69 -11.57 -2.43
N VAL A 70 13.39 -10.42 -1.83
CA VAL A 70 12.08 -10.11 -1.24
C VAL A 70 11.65 -8.71 -1.66
N ALA A 71 10.43 -8.58 -2.19
CA ALA A 71 9.75 -7.31 -2.38
C ALA A 71 8.98 -6.96 -1.10
N HIS A 72 9.41 -5.92 -0.40
CA HIS A 72 8.69 -5.32 0.72
C HIS A 72 7.81 -4.19 0.19
N VAL A 73 6.51 -4.31 0.40
CA VAL A 73 5.50 -3.40 -0.11
C VAL A 73 4.73 -2.83 1.07
N GLU A 74 4.68 -1.52 1.17
CA GLU A 74 3.89 -0.86 2.21
C GLU A 74 3.21 0.42 1.72
N SER A 75 2.10 0.77 2.36
CA SER A 75 1.51 2.10 2.20
C SER A 75 1.67 2.84 3.52
N THR A 76 2.19 4.07 3.49
CA THR A 76 2.37 4.88 4.71
C THR A 76 1.05 5.37 5.28
N LEU A 77 0.01 5.45 4.45
CA LEU A 77 -1.32 5.93 4.81
C LEU A 77 -2.25 4.82 5.32
N THR A 78 -1.99 3.57 4.95
CA THR A 78 -2.75 2.41 5.43
C THR A 78 -1.86 1.49 6.27
N SER A 79 -2.43 0.52 6.98
CA SER A 79 -1.60 -0.51 7.66
C SER A 79 -1.18 -1.63 6.70
N TYR A 80 -1.27 -1.40 5.38
CA TYR A 80 -0.87 -2.37 4.37
C TYR A 80 0.65 -2.52 4.37
N ARG A 81 1.12 -3.72 4.72
CA ARG A 81 2.54 -4.09 4.73
C ARG A 81 2.67 -5.57 4.43
N ASN A 82 3.33 -5.89 3.32
CA ASN A 82 3.53 -7.27 2.87
C ASN A 82 4.97 -7.47 2.40
N ALA A 83 5.47 -8.69 2.60
CA ALA A 83 6.75 -9.14 2.08
C ALA A 83 6.47 -10.30 1.11
N ILE A 84 6.81 -10.12 -0.16
CA ILE A 84 6.64 -11.10 -1.23
C ILE A 84 8.01 -11.66 -1.58
N GLU A 85 8.24 -12.94 -1.32
CA GLU A 85 9.46 -13.63 -1.75
C GLU A 85 9.41 -13.87 -3.26
N PHE A 86 10.53 -13.65 -3.95
CA PHE A 86 10.66 -14.04 -5.35
C PHE A 86 10.70 -15.57 -5.48
N PRO A 87 10.08 -16.15 -6.53
CA PRO A 87 10.15 -17.60 -6.77
C PRO A 87 11.60 -18.06 -6.99
N GLU A 88 11.91 -19.30 -6.61
CA GLU A 88 13.21 -19.90 -6.90
C GLU A 88 13.47 -19.91 -8.41
N ASN A 89 14.69 -19.52 -8.81
CA ASN A 89 15.12 -19.42 -10.21
C ASN A 89 14.30 -18.43 -11.07
N SER A 90 13.67 -17.43 -10.44
CA SER A 90 12.96 -16.35 -11.11
C SER A 90 13.47 -14.99 -10.64
N ASP A 91 13.75 -14.10 -11.59
CA ASP A 91 14.08 -12.69 -11.35
C ASP A 91 12.85 -11.77 -11.35
N THR A 92 11.69 -12.32 -11.70
CA THR A 92 10.39 -11.63 -11.71
C THR A 92 9.44 -12.23 -10.67
N VAL A 93 8.66 -11.37 -10.03
CA VAL A 93 7.48 -11.74 -9.25
C VAL A 93 6.31 -10.85 -9.64
N SER A 94 5.11 -11.42 -9.70
CA SER A 94 3.88 -10.66 -9.87
C SER A 94 2.95 -10.89 -8.68
N PHE A 95 2.30 -9.83 -8.24
CA PHE A 95 1.31 -9.91 -7.17
C PHE A 95 0.23 -8.86 -7.36
N ALA A 96 -1.01 -9.27 -7.09
CA ALA A 96 -2.14 -8.38 -7.08
C ALA A 96 -2.06 -7.43 -5.89
N VAL A 97 -2.42 -6.19 -6.15
CA VAL A 97 -2.50 -5.11 -5.20
C VAL A 97 -3.92 -4.59 -5.23
N ASP A 98 -4.63 -4.82 -4.13
CA ASP A 98 -5.98 -4.33 -3.93
C ASP A 98 -5.94 -2.82 -3.67
N ALA A 99 -6.43 -2.02 -4.63
CA ALA A 99 -6.44 -0.57 -4.49
C ALA A 99 -7.35 -0.09 -3.35
N SER A 100 -8.30 -0.90 -2.86
CA SER A 100 -9.12 -0.53 -1.69
C SER A 100 -8.31 -0.53 -0.38
N MET A 101 -7.18 -1.23 -0.35
CA MET A 101 -6.27 -1.31 0.80
C MET A 101 -5.21 -0.19 0.78
N ILE A 102 -5.20 0.67 -0.24
CA ILE A 102 -4.11 1.59 -0.54
C ILE A 102 -4.66 2.97 -0.88
N ALA A 103 -4.21 3.99 -0.16
CA ALA A 103 -4.83 5.30 -0.24
C ALA A 103 -4.47 6.10 -1.51
N LYS A 104 -3.34 5.80 -2.17
CA LYS A 104 -2.87 6.40 -3.45
C LYS A 104 -1.49 5.88 -3.90
N ASN A 105 -0.56 5.82 -2.95
CA ASN A 105 0.85 5.49 -3.20
C ASN A 105 1.27 4.23 -2.43
N ILE A 106 2.23 3.52 -3.03
CA ILE A 106 2.89 2.36 -2.47
C ILE A 106 4.38 2.62 -2.44
N GLU A 107 5.00 2.32 -1.31
CA GLU A 107 6.44 2.22 -1.19
C GLU A 107 6.86 0.78 -1.46
N LEU A 108 7.58 0.57 -2.57
CA LEU A 108 8.23 -0.71 -2.89
C LEU A 108 9.71 -0.62 -2.49
N THR A 109 10.20 -1.62 -1.78
CA THR A 109 11.64 -1.80 -1.49
C THR A 109 11.99 -3.25 -1.75
N VAL A 110 12.90 -3.52 -2.68
CA VAL A 110 13.37 -4.89 -2.95
C VAL A 110 14.71 -5.09 -2.26
N LEU A 111 14.85 -6.24 -1.61
CA LEU A 111 15.97 -6.59 -0.77
C LEU A 111 16.54 -7.95 -1.19
N VAL A 112 17.86 -8.07 -1.18
CA VAL A 112 18.54 -9.37 -1.06
C VAL A 112 18.86 -9.56 0.41
N VAL A 113 18.29 -10.58 1.04
CA VAL A 113 18.48 -10.87 2.48
C VAL A 113 19.16 -12.21 2.68
N SER A 114 20.01 -12.31 3.69
CA SER A 114 20.61 -13.59 4.06
C SER A 114 19.54 -14.55 4.61
N ASN A 115 19.48 -15.77 4.09
CA ASN A 115 18.59 -16.82 4.57
C ASN A 115 19.25 -17.72 5.63
N VAL A 116 20.56 -17.60 5.80
CA VAL A 116 21.37 -18.34 6.78
C VAL A 116 22.28 -17.38 7.56
N MET A 117 22.92 -17.87 8.62
CA MET A 117 24.05 -17.16 9.23
C MET A 117 25.29 -17.38 8.35
N ILE A 118 26.10 -16.33 8.17
CA ILE A 118 27.37 -16.38 7.45
C ILE A 118 28.45 -15.76 8.34
N GLU A 119 29.41 -16.57 8.75
CA GLU A 119 30.62 -16.10 9.44
C GLU A 119 31.63 -15.63 8.40
N GLU A 120 32.34 -14.54 8.71
CA GLU A 120 33.40 -13.97 7.86
C GLU A 120 32.93 -13.75 6.41
N TYR A 121 31.78 -13.09 6.24
CA TYR A 121 31.22 -12.78 4.94
C TYR A 121 32.13 -11.84 4.16
N SER A 122 32.71 -12.35 3.08
CA SER A 122 33.48 -11.58 2.10
C SER A 122 32.72 -11.49 0.78
N ASN A 123 32.88 -10.38 0.07
CA ASN A 123 32.40 -10.22 -1.28
C ASN A 123 33.55 -9.68 -2.15
N SER A 124 33.81 -10.36 -3.27
CA SER A 124 34.83 -9.99 -4.25
C SER A 124 34.57 -8.62 -4.88
N GLY A 125 33.34 -8.14 -4.80
CA GLY A 125 32.88 -6.82 -5.18
C GLY A 125 33.21 -5.70 -4.19
N PHE A 126 33.63 -5.98 -2.94
CA PHE A 126 33.97 -4.91 -1.99
C PHE A 126 35.11 -4.02 -2.51
N ASN A 127 34.97 -2.71 -2.29
CA ASN A 127 35.99 -1.74 -2.65
C ASN A 127 37.23 -1.88 -1.75
N SER A 128 38.30 -2.46 -2.30
CA SER A 128 39.54 -2.69 -1.57
C SER A 128 40.29 -1.41 -1.20
N GLU A 129 40.07 -0.29 -1.89
CA GLU A 129 40.66 0.99 -1.53
C GLU A 129 40.05 1.56 -0.24
N LEU A 130 38.77 1.28 0.01
CA LEU A 130 38.06 1.72 1.22
C LEU A 130 38.26 0.76 2.40
N PHE A 131 38.24 -0.55 2.15
CA PHE A 131 38.18 -1.56 3.21
C PHE A 131 39.43 -2.45 3.33
N GLY A 132 40.32 -2.44 2.32
CA GLY A 132 41.46 -3.34 2.21
C GLY A 132 41.13 -4.67 1.52
N ASP A 133 42.16 -5.34 0.98
CA ASP A 133 42.00 -6.53 0.12
C ASP A 133 41.38 -7.77 0.79
N ASN A 134 41.40 -7.84 2.13
CA ASN A 134 40.92 -8.99 2.91
C ASN A 134 39.77 -8.62 3.85
N TYR A 135 39.00 -7.59 3.50
CA TYR A 135 37.86 -7.19 4.32
C TYR A 135 36.78 -8.28 4.34
N ALA A 136 36.31 -8.61 5.55
CA ALA A 136 35.20 -9.51 5.78
C ALA A 136 34.32 -9.00 6.92
N VAL A 137 33.01 -9.18 6.78
CA VAL A 137 32.03 -8.88 7.82
C VAL A 137 31.96 -10.09 8.73
N LYS A 138 32.29 -9.90 10.01
CA LYS A 138 32.43 -11.00 10.97
C LYS A 138 31.21 -11.92 11.04
N ASN A 139 30.01 -11.36 11.10
CA ASN A 139 28.76 -12.11 11.15
C ASN A 139 27.67 -11.40 10.35
N ILE A 140 27.10 -12.11 9.39
CA ILE A 140 25.81 -11.81 8.78
C ILE A 140 24.79 -12.77 9.38
N MET A 141 23.75 -12.23 10.01
CA MET A 141 22.65 -13.01 10.57
C MET A 141 21.59 -13.31 9.52
N ARG A 142 20.77 -14.33 9.77
CA ARG A 142 19.57 -14.55 8.94
C ARG A 142 18.65 -13.32 9.01
N GLY A 143 18.26 -12.81 7.85
CA GLY A 143 17.45 -11.60 7.69
C GLY A 143 18.27 -10.33 7.44
N ASP A 144 19.59 -10.36 7.61
CA ASP A 144 20.45 -9.22 7.31
C ASP A 144 20.43 -8.90 5.81
N ILE A 145 20.45 -7.60 5.49
CA ILE A 145 20.32 -7.08 4.12
C ILE A 145 21.70 -7.05 3.48
N LEU A 146 21.82 -7.68 2.31
CA LEU A 146 23.07 -7.77 1.52
C LEU A 146 23.05 -6.88 0.29
N ALA A 147 21.86 -6.63 -0.25
CA ALA A 147 21.63 -5.62 -1.27
C ALA A 147 20.22 -5.02 -1.13
N PHE A 148 20.02 -3.79 -1.58
CA PHE A 148 18.69 -3.17 -1.66
C PHE A 148 18.58 -2.19 -2.82
N GLU A 149 17.39 -2.10 -3.39
CA GLU A 149 17.01 -0.95 -4.20
C GLU A 149 16.42 0.12 -3.28
N PRO A 150 16.84 1.40 -3.39
CA PRO A 150 16.17 2.50 -2.70
C PRO A 150 14.66 2.48 -2.94
N THR A 151 13.90 2.94 -1.95
CA THR A 151 12.43 2.90 -2.02
C THR A 151 11.90 3.56 -3.28
N ILE A 152 11.12 2.81 -4.06
CA ILE A 152 10.40 3.29 -5.24
C ILE A 152 9.00 3.68 -4.78
N ASP A 153 8.64 4.96 -4.96
CA ASP A 153 7.28 5.44 -4.77
C ASP A 153 6.47 5.14 -6.04
N ILE A 154 5.49 4.24 -5.93
CA ILE A 154 4.58 3.87 -7.02
C ILE A 154 3.25 4.57 -6.80
N GLU A 155 2.89 5.48 -7.70
CA GLU A 155 1.56 6.06 -7.79
C GLU A 155 0.69 5.12 -8.63
N LEU A 156 -0.37 4.57 -8.03
CA LEU A 156 -1.29 3.69 -8.74
C LEU A 156 -2.07 4.53 -9.76
N GLN A 157 -1.83 4.29 -11.05
CA GLN A 157 -2.56 4.98 -12.12
C GLN A 157 -3.92 4.32 -12.32
N THR A 158 -4.91 4.71 -11.53
CA THR A 158 -6.31 4.42 -11.83
C THR A 158 -6.69 5.17 -13.10
N VAL A 159 -7.06 4.44 -14.15
CA VAL A 159 -7.69 5.04 -15.33
C VAL A 159 -8.99 5.68 -14.84
N ASP A 160 -8.97 7.02 -14.85
CA ASP A 160 -10.03 7.92 -14.38
C ASP A 160 -11.43 7.44 -14.78
N SER A 161 -12.19 7.00 -13.79
CA SER A 161 -13.66 6.94 -13.84
C SER A 161 -14.24 6.81 -12.43
N GLY A 162 -14.38 7.94 -11.73
CA GLY A 162 -15.21 8.07 -10.51
C GLY A 162 -14.49 8.63 -9.27
N PRO A 163 -15.21 9.27 -8.32
CA PRO A 163 -14.61 10.04 -7.23
C PRO A 163 -13.99 9.12 -6.15
N VAL A 164 -12.65 9.01 -6.15
CA VAL A 164 -11.78 8.24 -5.23
C VAL A 164 -11.78 8.74 -3.77
N GLY A 165 -12.80 9.49 -3.34
CA GLY A 165 -12.58 10.39 -2.21
C GLY A 165 -12.75 9.86 -0.81
N VAL A 166 -13.75 8.98 -0.65
CA VAL A 166 -14.48 8.96 0.61
C VAL A 166 -14.07 7.78 1.49
N GLN A 167 -13.32 6.81 0.94
CA GLN A 167 -12.96 5.58 1.66
C GLN A 167 -11.71 5.70 2.54
N THR A 168 -10.89 6.74 2.36
CA THR A 168 -9.57 6.85 3.03
C THR A 168 -9.66 7.23 4.52
N PHE A 169 -10.71 7.93 4.93
CA PHE A 169 -10.94 8.37 6.32
C PHE A 169 -12.08 7.61 7.03
N ILE A 170 -12.53 6.49 6.47
CA ILE A 170 -13.57 5.64 7.06
C ILE A 170 -12.95 4.33 7.54
N LYS A 171 -13.22 3.95 8.80
CA LYS A 171 -12.66 2.74 9.42
C LYS A 171 -13.77 1.85 9.94
N VAL A 172 -13.78 0.58 9.54
CA VAL A 172 -14.69 -0.42 10.10
C VAL A 172 -14.02 -1.13 11.27
N ALA A 173 -14.69 -1.20 12.41
CA ALA A 173 -14.19 -1.80 13.65
C ALA A 173 -15.23 -2.73 14.30
N LYS A 174 -14.74 -3.69 15.10
CA LYS A 174 -15.60 -4.55 15.90
C LYS A 174 -16.11 -3.85 17.16
N SER A 175 -17.35 -4.11 17.52
CA SER A 175 -17.99 -3.68 18.76
C SER A 175 -18.74 -4.82 19.45
N LYS A 176 -19.00 -4.64 20.74
CA LYS A 176 -19.85 -5.52 21.56
C LYS A 176 -21.34 -5.20 21.39
N ASN A 177 -21.67 -4.10 20.73
CA ASN A 177 -23.05 -3.71 20.49
C ASN A 177 -23.73 -4.66 19.50
N LYS A 178 -25.04 -4.77 19.62
CA LYS A 178 -25.88 -5.61 18.74
C LYS A 178 -26.18 -4.94 17.40
N SER A 179 -26.03 -3.63 17.31
CA SER A 179 -26.31 -2.82 16.13
C SER A 179 -25.05 -2.10 15.66
N MET A 180 -25.03 -1.75 14.38
CA MET A 180 -24.04 -0.83 13.82
C MET A 180 -24.12 0.53 14.54
N MET A 181 -22.98 1.13 14.81
CA MET A 181 -22.85 2.51 15.27
C MET A 181 -21.84 3.25 14.41
N VAL A 182 -21.96 4.56 14.35
CA VAL A 182 -21.01 5.43 13.66
C VAL A 182 -20.51 6.43 14.68
N ASN A 183 -19.19 6.52 14.82
CA ASN A 183 -18.52 7.46 15.71
C ASN A 183 -17.75 8.47 14.84
N LEU A 184 -18.05 9.75 15.04
CA LEU A 184 -17.45 10.89 14.36
C LEU A 184 -16.44 11.64 15.24
N ASP A 185 -16.32 11.25 16.52
CA ASP A 185 -15.43 11.86 17.51
C ASP A 185 -13.99 11.37 17.31
N GLY A 186 -13.28 12.01 16.38
CA GLY A 186 -11.86 11.78 16.10
C GLY A 186 -11.53 11.98 14.62
N GLU A 187 -10.29 11.66 14.24
CA GLU A 187 -9.76 11.94 12.89
C GLU A 187 -10.36 11.07 11.76
N ALA A 188 -11.15 10.05 12.08
CA ALA A 188 -11.74 9.14 11.11
C ALA A 188 -13.18 8.81 11.47
N ILE A 189 -14.04 8.65 10.46
CA ILE A 189 -15.40 8.12 10.60
C ILE A 189 -15.27 6.65 10.96
N LYS A 190 -15.66 6.28 12.18
CA LYS A 190 -15.50 4.90 12.66
C LYS A 190 -16.85 4.18 12.64
N ILE A 191 -16.98 3.22 11.75
CA ILE A 191 -18.12 2.32 11.64
C ILE A 191 -17.89 1.13 12.56
N GLU A 192 -18.67 1.03 13.62
CA GLU A 192 -18.56 -0.03 14.61
C GLU A 192 -19.68 -1.06 14.42
N ILE A 193 -19.34 -2.30 14.08
CA ILE A 193 -20.30 -3.38 13.83
C ILE A 193 -20.15 -4.55 14.83
N PRO A 194 -21.19 -5.36 15.05
CA PRO A 194 -21.12 -6.49 15.96
C PRO A 194 -19.96 -7.44 15.62
N THR A 195 -19.31 -7.99 16.65
CA THR A 195 -18.07 -8.79 16.47
C THR A 195 -18.24 -9.96 15.51
N GLU A 196 -19.37 -10.66 15.53
CA GLU A 196 -19.64 -11.77 14.61
C GLU A 196 -19.81 -11.28 13.16
N THR A 197 -20.50 -10.14 12.95
CA THR A 197 -20.63 -9.49 11.65
C THR A 197 -19.28 -9.01 11.14
N TYR A 198 -18.45 -8.43 12.02
CA TYR A 198 -17.09 -8.01 11.68
C TYR A 198 -16.22 -9.18 11.23
N ARG A 199 -16.36 -10.35 11.85
CA ARG A 199 -15.60 -11.55 11.45
C ARG A 199 -15.94 -11.96 10.02
N VAL A 200 -17.23 -11.97 9.66
CA VAL A 200 -17.69 -12.26 8.30
C VAL A 200 -17.19 -11.18 7.33
N TYR A 201 -17.37 -9.91 7.69
CA TYR A 201 -16.88 -8.77 6.91
C TYR A 201 -15.37 -8.85 6.62
N ALA A 202 -14.56 -9.14 7.64
CA ALA A 202 -13.10 -9.24 7.53
C ALA A 202 -12.64 -10.45 6.70
N GLN A 203 -13.42 -11.55 6.69
CA GLN A 203 -13.10 -12.75 5.90
C GLN A 203 -13.48 -12.62 4.42
N MET A 204 -14.41 -11.72 4.11
CA MET A 204 -14.98 -11.60 2.77
C MET A 204 -14.44 -10.40 1.98
N GLN A 205 -13.41 -9.69 2.48
CA GLN A 205 -12.90 -8.44 1.89
C GLN A 205 -12.58 -8.54 0.37
N ASN A 206 -12.32 -9.75 -0.14
CA ASN A 206 -11.97 -10.02 -1.53
C ASN A 206 -13.13 -10.63 -2.38
N ALA A 207 -14.36 -10.68 -1.86
CA ALA A 207 -15.52 -11.29 -2.52
C ALA A 207 -16.42 -10.23 -3.20
N LYS A 208 -16.95 -10.51 -4.40
CA LYS A 208 -17.83 -9.59 -5.15
C LYS A 208 -19.06 -9.17 -4.31
N GLU A 209 -19.53 -10.06 -3.45
CA GLU A 209 -20.65 -9.90 -2.52
C GLU A 209 -20.39 -8.84 -1.43
N VAL A 210 -19.13 -8.47 -1.16
CA VAL A 210 -18.79 -7.43 -0.17
C VAL A 210 -18.98 -6.02 -0.69
N LYS A 211 -19.05 -5.79 -2.01
CA LYS A 211 -19.43 -4.48 -2.55
C LYS A 211 -20.78 -4.02 -2.02
N MET A 212 -21.78 -4.91 -2.02
CA MET A 212 -23.12 -4.62 -1.49
C MET A 212 -23.11 -4.44 0.04
N ALA A 213 -22.33 -5.26 0.76
CA ALA A 213 -22.17 -5.11 2.20
C ALA A 213 -21.51 -3.78 2.56
N ASN A 214 -20.49 -3.34 1.80
CA ASN A 214 -19.83 -2.04 1.96
C ASN A 214 -20.83 -0.90 1.79
N PHE A 215 -21.72 -0.93 0.80
CA PHE A 215 -22.74 0.11 0.64
C PHE A 215 -23.68 0.20 1.85
N SER A 216 -24.08 -0.94 2.42
CA SER A 216 -24.92 -0.98 3.61
C SER A 216 -24.26 -0.36 4.86
N LEU A 217 -22.94 -0.26 4.87
CA LEU A 217 -22.15 0.37 5.94
C LEU A 217 -21.81 1.83 5.62
N LEU A 218 -21.37 2.11 4.40
CA LEU A 218 -20.85 3.41 4.00
C LEU A 218 -21.94 4.46 3.85
N VAL A 219 -23.09 4.12 3.24
CA VAL A 219 -24.17 5.10 3.02
C VAL A 219 -24.69 5.68 4.34
N PRO A 220 -25.07 4.87 5.35
CA PRO A 220 -25.52 5.42 6.63
C PRO A 220 -24.45 6.23 7.36
N ALA A 221 -23.18 5.81 7.28
CA ALA A 221 -22.08 6.53 7.91
C ALA A 221 -21.85 7.91 7.30
N LEU A 222 -21.87 7.99 5.97
CA LEU A 222 -21.73 9.25 5.25
C LEU A 222 -22.94 10.17 5.42
N MET A 223 -24.15 9.61 5.51
CA MET A 223 -25.32 10.41 5.84
C MET A 223 -25.13 11.17 7.16
N LEU A 224 -24.68 10.46 8.21
CA LEU A 224 -24.44 11.05 9.52
C LEU A 224 -23.31 12.09 9.49
N ALA A 225 -22.21 11.81 8.78
CA ALA A 225 -21.11 12.75 8.64
C ALA A 225 -21.51 14.01 7.84
N VAL A 226 -22.34 13.86 6.81
CA VAL A 226 -22.88 14.99 6.05
C VAL A 226 -23.87 15.80 6.89
N ASP A 227 -24.69 15.15 7.72
CA ASP A 227 -25.56 15.83 8.68
C ASP A 227 -24.73 16.62 9.71
N ASP A 228 -23.63 16.06 10.20
CA ASP A 228 -22.70 16.73 11.11
C ASP A 228 -22.05 17.97 10.46
N ILE A 229 -21.61 17.88 9.21
CA ILE A 229 -21.08 19.03 8.44
C ILE A 229 -22.13 20.14 8.26
N LYS A 230 -23.41 19.77 8.11
CA LYS A 230 -24.51 20.73 7.96
C LYS A 230 -24.93 21.37 9.27
N ASP A 231 -24.59 20.75 10.40
CA ASP A 231 -24.93 21.27 11.71
C ASP A 231 -23.99 22.41 12.09
N GLU A 232 -24.53 23.64 12.14
CA GLU A 232 -23.81 24.83 12.57
C GLU A 232 -23.28 24.72 14.02
N GLY A 233 -23.78 23.77 14.82
CA GLY A 233 -23.32 23.46 16.17
C GLY A 233 -22.23 22.39 16.28
N SER A 234 -21.82 21.75 15.17
CA SER A 234 -20.80 20.70 15.20
C SER A 234 -19.43 21.24 15.62
N THR A 235 -18.73 20.50 16.48
CA THR A 235 -17.34 20.78 16.88
C THR A 235 -16.33 19.93 16.10
N ASN A 236 -16.79 19.12 15.15
CA ASN A 236 -15.96 18.14 14.45
C ASN A 236 -15.31 18.68 13.16
N GLY A 237 -15.54 19.97 12.84
CA GLY A 237 -15.08 20.60 11.60
C GLY A 237 -13.57 20.54 11.37
N ASP A 238 -12.78 20.47 12.44
CA ASP A 238 -11.31 20.43 12.38
C ASP A 238 -10.75 19.01 12.21
N TYR A 239 -11.57 17.96 12.35
CA TYR A 239 -11.11 16.59 12.16
C TYR A 239 -10.83 16.30 10.68
N LEU A 240 -9.80 15.48 10.44
CA LEU A 240 -9.35 15.13 9.10
C LEU A 240 -10.48 14.63 8.20
N TRP A 241 -11.34 13.74 8.70
CA TRP A 241 -12.47 13.24 7.91
C TRP A 241 -13.43 14.36 7.48
N SER A 242 -13.67 15.36 8.33
CA SER A 242 -14.59 16.45 8.04
C SER A 242 -14.00 17.38 6.98
N ILE A 243 -12.72 17.72 7.12
CA ILE A 243 -11.97 18.52 6.16
C ILE A 243 -11.95 17.85 4.78
N GLU A 244 -11.58 16.57 4.72
CA GLU A 244 -11.52 15.83 3.45
C GLU A 244 -12.90 15.64 2.83
N LEU A 245 -13.91 15.28 3.64
CA LEU A 245 -15.28 15.12 3.15
C LEU A 245 -15.85 16.43 2.60
N GLN A 246 -15.60 17.56 3.25
CA GLN A 246 -15.97 18.89 2.74
C GLN A 246 -15.28 19.19 1.40
N LYS A 247 -13.98 18.90 1.25
CA LYS A 247 -13.30 19.03 -0.07
C LYS A 247 -13.99 18.19 -1.14
N TYR A 248 -14.38 16.95 -0.84
CA TYR A 248 -15.11 16.13 -1.83
C TYR A 248 -16.48 16.70 -2.19
N ILE A 249 -17.20 17.24 -1.22
CA ILE A 249 -18.52 17.86 -1.44
C ILE A 249 -18.37 19.14 -2.27
N TYR A 250 -17.53 20.08 -1.85
CA TYR A 250 -17.42 21.39 -2.47
C TYR A 250 -16.57 21.36 -3.75
N ASP A 251 -15.39 20.74 -3.73
CA ASP A 251 -14.49 20.72 -4.87
C ASP A 251 -14.78 19.55 -5.82
N GLY A 252 -15.09 18.37 -5.28
CA GLY A 252 -15.37 17.18 -6.08
C GLY A 252 -16.74 17.25 -6.76
N LEU A 253 -17.80 17.36 -5.95
CA LEU A 253 -19.18 17.39 -6.43
C LEU A 253 -19.66 18.80 -6.85
N LYS A 254 -18.81 19.82 -6.71
CA LYS A 254 -19.12 21.22 -7.07
C LYS A 254 -20.37 21.73 -6.33
N TYR A 255 -20.47 21.44 -5.03
CA TYR A 255 -21.50 22.02 -4.19
C TYR A 255 -21.12 23.43 -3.74
N ASP A 256 -22.13 24.22 -3.40
CA ASP A 256 -22.01 25.42 -2.58
C ASP A 256 -22.82 25.22 -1.29
N ASP A 257 -22.68 26.13 -0.32
CA ASP A 257 -23.34 26.03 0.99
C ASP A 257 -24.87 25.92 0.85
N SER A 258 -25.47 26.68 -0.08
CA SER A 258 -26.92 26.67 -0.31
C SER A 258 -27.38 25.33 -0.86
N LYS A 259 -26.65 24.79 -1.85
CA LYS A 259 -26.94 23.49 -2.45
C LYS A 259 -26.76 22.37 -1.43
N LEU A 260 -25.70 22.42 -0.61
CA LEU A 260 -25.47 21.42 0.43
C LEU A 260 -26.60 21.43 1.46
N LYS A 261 -26.97 22.61 1.96
CA LYS A 261 -28.04 22.80 2.95
C LYS A 261 -29.41 22.30 2.45
N ASN A 262 -29.70 22.48 1.16
CA ASN A 262 -30.99 22.10 0.57
C ASN A 262 -31.03 20.67 0.01
N THR A 263 -29.88 19.99 -0.13
CA THR A 263 -29.82 18.61 -0.64
C THR A 263 -29.89 17.64 0.53
N SER A 264 -30.70 16.58 0.44
CA SER A 264 -30.75 15.56 1.50
C SER A 264 -29.40 14.86 1.66
N SER A 265 -29.01 14.55 2.91
CA SER A 265 -27.72 13.90 3.20
C SER A 265 -27.61 12.50 2.59
N LEU A 266 -28.74 11.82 2.39
CA LEU A 266 -28.82 10.57 1.61
C LEU A 266 -28.38 10.76 0.15
N VAL A 267 -28.82 11.83 -0.51
CA VAL A 267 -28.44 12.10 -1.91
C VAL A 267 -26.95 12.44 -2.00
N VAL A 268 -26.44 13.26 -1.08
CA VAL A 268 -25.01 13.61 -1.04
C VAL A 268 -24.17 12.35 -0.77
N ALA A 269 -24.54 11.52 0.21
CA ALA A 269 -23.85 10.27 0.54
C ALA A 269 -23.80 9.29 -0.64
N GLN A 270 -24.87 9.19 -1.43
CA GLN A 270 -24.87 8.36 -2.63
C GLN A 270 -23.95 8.92 -3.72
N GLN A 271 -23.96 10.24 -3.97
CA GLN A 271 -23.09 10.87 -4.97
C GLN A 271 -21.61 10.77 -4.60
N LEU A 272 -21.29 10.86 -3.31
CA LEU A 272 -19.96 10.65 -2.75
C LEU A 272 -19.40 9.24 -3.01
N LEU A 273 -20.27 8.27 -3.24
CA LEU A 273 -19.93 6.88 -3.57
C LEU A 273 -20.21 6.54 -5.04
N ASP A 274 -20.38 7.55 -5.89
CA ASP A 274 -20.72 7.42 -7.31
C ASP A 274 -22.03 6.66 -7.60
N ASN A 275 -23.05 6.93 -6.79
CA ASN A 275 -24.40 6.36 -6.92
C ASN A 275 -24.38 4.82 -6.95
N PRO A 276 -23.90 4.18 -5.87
CA PRO A 276 -23.54 2.76 -5.87
C PRO A 276 -24.72 1.82 -6.11
N ILE A 277 -25.95 2.28 -5.88
CA ILE A 277 -27.18 1.51 -6.16
C ILE A 277 -27.33 1.28 -7.67
N ILE A 278 -26.98 2.26 -8.52
CA ILE A 278 -27.09 2.12 -9.97
C ILE A 278 -26.13 1.02 -10.44
N ALA A 279 -24.85 1.14 -10.09
CA ALA A 279 -23.83 0.15 -10.41
C ALA A 279 -24.18 -1.25 -9.89
N ALA A 280 -24.73 -1.35 -8.66
CA ALA A 280 -25.12 -2.63 -8.09
C ALA A 280 -26.23 -3.35 -8.88
N PHE A 281 -27.14 -2.61 -9.52
CA PHE A 281 -28.20 -3.20 -10.35
C PHE A 281 -27.73 -3.48 -11.78
N GLU A 282 -26.78 -2.71 -12.31
CA GLU A 282 -26.12 -3.03 -13.59
C GLU A 282 -25.35 -4.35 -13.50
N ASP A 283 -24.60 -4.55 -12.40
CA ASP A 283 -23.88 -5.80 -12.10
C ASP A 283 -24.79 -7.04 -12.02
N LEU A 284 -26.08 -6.87 -11.71
CA LEU A 284 -27.05 -7.97 -11.63
C LEU A 284 -27.59 -8.35 -13.01
N ILE A 285 -27.61 -7.43 -13.98
CA ILE A 285 -28.09 -7.69 -15.34
C ILE A 285 -27.06 -8.50 -16.14
N GLU A 286 -25.75 -8.29 -15.89
CA GLU A 286 -24.67 -9.04 -16.55
C GLU A 286 -24.52 -10.51 -16.11
N VAL A 287 -25.19 -10.93 -15.03
CA VAL A 287 -25.09 -12.31 -14.50
C VAL A 287 -26.09 -13.27 -15.15
N ASP A 288 -27.08 -12.74 -15.89
CA ASP A 288 -28.16 -13.50 -16.54
C ASP A 288 -27.94 -13.74 -18.07
N GLU A 289 -26.79 -13.34 -18.64
CA GLU A 289 -26.34 -13.70 -20.01
C GLU A 289 -25.16 -14.69 -20.00
#